data_AF-A0A0H3HFS7-F1
#
_entry.id   AF-A0A0H3HFS7-F1
#
_cell.length_a   1.000
_cell.length_b   1.000
_cell.length_c   1.000
_cell.angle_alpha   90.00
_cell.angle_beta   90.00
_cell.angle_gamma   90.00
#
_symmetry.space_group_name_H-M   'P 1'
#
loop_
_entity.id
_entity.type
_entity.pdbx_description
1 polymer ?
#
loop_
_entity_poly.entity_id
_entity_poly.type
_entity_poly.pdbx_seq_one_letter_code
_entity_poly.pdbx_strand_id
1 'polypeptide(L)'
;MLIHHYDPATGEYLSSGQPDADPRNDGRWLIPASATLDAPPARTPTTWPFYRDGAWFLLPDYRGRLCYRTDTGEPVEIAIAGKTPADLGLTTEPRPSERHAWLDGAWTVPAELLAREKRDAAMAEFERRLAIARRENLGKADAYAAGQLDDEQTYYFKAWSAYQMALVAAIQKDTFPEAIAWPDTPAPYVPPPPEPVAPEGVPPAAPAVAGDAARPEPEHAPA
;
A
#
# COMPACT_ATOMS: atom_id res chain seq x y z
N MET A 1 52.39 23.40 -34.72
CA MET A 1 51.52 24.30 -33.94
C MET A 1 50.08 23.94 -34.27
N LEU A 2 49.17 23.96 -33.29
CA LEU A 2 47.74 23.80 -33.52
C LEU A 2 47.02 25.09 -33.10
N ILE A 3 45.91 25.37 -33.76
CA ILE A 3 44.90 26.32 -33.29
C ILE A 3 43.66 25.54 -32.86
N HIS A 4 42.97 26.04 -31.85
CA HIS A 4 41.82 25.40 -31.22
C HIS A 4 40.61 26.30 -31.41
N HIS A 5 39.66 25.83 -32.22
CA HIS A 5 38.45 26.56 -32.56
C HIS A 5 37.40 26.38 -31.48
N TYR A 6 36.70 27.46 -31.18
CA TYR A 6 35.54 27.45 -30.30
C TYR A 6 34.37 28.21 -30.92
N ASP A 7 33.16 27.85 -30.49
CA ASP A 7 31.95 28.53 -30.91
C ASP A 7 31.92 29.96 -30.34
N PRO A 8 31.72 31.00 -31.16
CA PRO A 8 31.80 32.39 -30.72
C PRO A 8 30.69 32.81 -29.75
N ALA A 9 29.54 32.12 -29.74
CA ALA A 9 28.40 32.49 -28.91
C ALA A 9 28.45 31.82 -27.53
N THR A 10 28.89 30.57 -27.48
CA THR A 10 28.84 29.72 -26.28
C THR A 10 30.22 29.50 -25.64
N GLY A 11 31.28 29.65 -26.44
CA GLY A 11 32.65 29.28 -26.10
C GLY A 11 32.94 27.79 -26.27
N GLU A 12 32.00 26.96 -26.74
CA GLU A 12 32.19 25.50 -26.81
C GLU A 12 33.36 25.13 -27.74
N TYR A 13 34.28 24.28 -27.29
CA TYR A 13 35.34 23.75 -28.16
C TYR A 13 34.74 22.95 -29.34
N LEU A 14 35.19 23.26 -30.55
CA LEU A 14 34.73 22.64 -31.79
C LEU A 14 35.76 21.65 -32.34
N SER A 15 36.97 22.12 -32.62
CA SER A 15 38.00 21.33 -33.28
C SER A 15 39.41 21.91 -33.09
N SER A 16 40.42 21.09 -33.38
CA SER A 16 41.82 21.52 -33.45
C SER A 16 42.33 21.30 -34.86
N GLY A 17 43.12 22.24 -35.37
CA GLY A 17 43.65 22.17 -36.74
C GLY A 17 45.00 22.85 -36.87
N GLN A 18 45.69 22.60 -37.98
CA GLN A 18 46.86 23.39 -38.35
C GLN A 18 46.38 24.75 -38.88
N PRO A 19 46.99 25.86 -38.44
CA PRO A 19 46.68 27.16 -39.01
C PRO A 19 47.26 27.29 -40.41
N ASP A 20 46.63 28.11 -41.25
CA ASP A 20 47.16 28.46 -42.56
C ASP A 20 48.31 29.47 -42.42
N ALA A 21 49.29 29.39 -43.33
CA ALA A 21 50.36 30.40 -43.41
C ALA A 21 49.78 31.73 -43.91
N ASP A 22 50.28 32.85 -43.38
CA ASP A 22 49.90 34.18 -43.86
C ASP A 22 50.51 34.43 -45.25
N PRO A 23 49.70 34.53 -46.32
CA PRO A 23 50.22 34.69 -47.68
C PRO A 23 50.92 36.03 -47.91
N ARG A 24 50.85 36.97 -46.96
CA ARG A 24 51.51 38.28 -47.02
C ARG A 24 52.73 38.38 -46.11
N ASN A 25 52.98 37.38 -45.26
CA ASN A 25 54.06 37.44 -44.28
C ASN A 25 54.63 36.03 -44.03
N ASP A 26 55.75 35.75 -44.69
CA ASP A 26 56.48 34.50 -44.50
C ASP A 26 56.87 34.33 -43.03
N GLY A 27 56.41 33.24 -42.41
CA GLY A 27 56.69 32.91 -41.01
C GLY A 27 55.58 33.29 -40.02
N ARG A 28 54.50 33.94 -40.47
CA ARG A 28 53.29 34.17 -39.65
C ARG A 28 52.19 33.18 -40.00
N TRP A 29 51.39 32.83 -39.00
CA TRP A 29 50.22 31.96 -39.14
C TRP A 29 48.93 32.74 -38.91
N LEU A 30 47.89 32.40 -39.66
CA LEU A 30 46.56 32.98 -39.51
C LEU A 30 45.83 32.32 -38.34
N ILE A 31 45.38 33.14 -37.39
CA ILE A 31 44.58 32.71 -36.24
C ILE A 31 43.22 33.41 -36.35
N PRO A 32 42.13 32.67 -36.64
CA PRO A 32 40.78 33.24 -36.65
C PRO A 32 40.38 33.84 -35.30
N ALA A 33 39.44 34.78 -35.31
CA ALA A 33 38.98 35.47 -34.09
C ALA A 33 38.44 34.51 -33.02
N SER A 34 37.78 33.42 -33.42
CA SER A 34 37.25 32.38 -32.53
C SER A 34 38.16 31.16 -32.46
N ALA A 35 39.46 31.40 -32.36
CA ALA A 35 40.48 30.37 -32.18
C ALA A 35 41.58 30.85 -31.23
N THR A 36 42.22 29.92 -30.53
CA THR A 36 43.37 30.20 -29.66
C THR A 36 44.50 29.19 -29.90
N LEU A 37 45.73 29.57 -29.55
CA LEU A 37 46.89 28.67 -29.46
C LEU A 37 46.93 27.89 -28.14
N ASP A 38 46.16 28.34 -27.14
CA ASP A 38 46.06 27.64 -25.86
C ASP A 38 45.38 26.30 -26.07
N ALA A 39 46.05 25.21 -25.69
CA ALA A 39 45.46 23.89 -25.80
C ALA A 39 44.31 23.71 -24.81
N PRO A 40 43.18 23.11 -25.21
CA PRO A 40 42.12 22.77 -24.26
C PRO A 40 42.64 21.75 -23.24
N PRO A 41 42.17 21.83 -21.98
CA PRO A 41 42.55 20.89 -20.93
C PRO A 41 42.11 19.46 -21.27
N ALA A 42 42.79 18.47 -20.69
CA ALA A 42 42.37 17.08 -20.78
C ALA A 42 40.98 16.90 -20.15
N ARG A 43 40.05 16.29 -20.89
CA ARG A 43 38.66 16.07 -20.46
C ARG A 43 38.47 14.70 -19.80
N THR A 44 37.49 14.63 -18.90
CA THR A 44 36.88 13.39 -18.44
C THR A 44 35.67 13.01 -19.31
N PRO A 45 35.09 11.80 -19.18
CA PRO A 45 33.92 11.37 -19.95
C PRO A 45 32.64 12.21 -19.73
N THR A 46 32.60 13.08 -18.72
CA THR A 46 31.43 13.91 -18.39
C THR A 46 31.74 15.40 -18.40
N THR A 47 32.77 15.81 -19.16
CA THR A 47 33.20 17.21 -19.23
C THR A 47 33.58 17.62 -20.65
N TRP A 48 33.34 18.88 -20.99
CA TRP A 48 33.72 19.48 -22.26
C TRP A 48 34.41 20.84 -22.08
N PRO A 49 35.41 21.19 -22.91
CA PRO A 49 36.07 22.49 -22.84
C PRO A 49 35.21 23.63 -23.40
N PHE A 50 35.24 24.77 -22.70
CA PHE A 50 34.64 26.03 -23.11
C PHE A 50 35.67 27.17 -22.95
N TYR A 51 35.88 27.97 -23.99
CA TYR A 51 36.75 29.14 -23.96
C TYR A 51 35.95 30.38 -23.55
N ARG A 52 36.32 31.01 -22.43
CA ARG A 52 35.66 32.20 -21.89
C ARG A 52 36.71 33.12 -21.29
N ASP A 53 36.56 34.42 -21.51
CA ASP A 53 37.42 35.46 -20.92
C ASP A 53 38.93 35.19 -21.09
N GLY A 54 39.32 34.64 -22.24
CA GLY A 54 40.72 34.34 -22.57
C GLY A 54 41.27 33.04 -21.98
N ALA A 55 40.45 32.15 -21.42
CA ALA A 55 40.89 30.89 -20.83
C ALA A 55 39.93 29.72 -21.09
N TRP A 56 40.45 28.48 -21.03
CA TRP A 56 39.64 27.26 -21.10
C TRP A 56 39.08 26.84 -19.74
N PHE A 57 37.82 26.44 -19.73
CA PHE A 57 37.12 25.85 -18.58
C PHE A 57 36.52 24.50 -18.98
N LEU A 58 36.55 23.53 -18.07
CA LEU A 58 35.77 22.29 -18.24
C LEU A 58 34.40 22.48 -17.60
N LEU A 59 33.35 22.34 -18.40
CA LEU A 59 31.97 22.30 -17.92
C LEU A 59 31.39 20.89 -18.04
N PRO A 60 30.29 20.59 -17.33
CA PRO A 60 29.62 19.30 -17.45
C PRO A 60 29.20 19.00 -18.88
N ASP A 61 29.41 17.78 -19.36
CA ASP A 61 28.94 17.32 -20.66
C ASP A 61 28.42 15.89 -20.55
N TYR A 62 27.10 15.76 -20.61
CA TYR A 62 26.41 14.48 -20.52
C TYR A 62 25.83 14.07 -21.88
N ARG A 63 26.28 14.70 -22.98
CA ARG A 63 25.78 14.38 -24.31
C ARG A 63 25.94 12.91 -24.66
N GLY A 64 24.96 12.37 -25.36
CA GLY A 64 24.93 10.96 -25.77
C GLY A 64 24.78 9.96 -24.61
N ARG A 65 24.55 10.43 -23.38
CA ARG A 65 24.14 9.56 -22.26
C ARG A 65 22.63 9.46 -22.19
N LEU A 66 22.14 8.24 -22.03
CA LEU A 66 20.75 7.97 -21.71
C LEU A 66 20.44 8.49 -20.30
N CYS A 67 19.49 9.41 -20.21
CA CYS A 67 18.92 9.94 -18.97
C CYS A 67 17.40 9.72 -19.00
N TYR A 68 16.72 10.09 -17.92
CA TYR A 68 15.27 9.94 -17.76
C TYR A 68 14.68 11.25 -17.27
N ARG A 69 13.52 11.64 -17.80
CA ARG A 69 12.81 12.82 -17.29
C ARG A 69 12.32 12.56 -15.88
N THR A 70 12.50 13.53 -14.98
CA THR A 70 12.06 13.39 -13.58
C THR A 70 10.55 13.47 -13.41
N ASP A 71 9.83 14.08 -14.35
CA ASP A 71 8.36 14.19 -14.34
C ASP A 71 7.67 12.92 -14.86
N THR A 72 8.19 12.27 -15.90
CA THR A 72 7.54 11.12 -16.56
C THR A 72 8.29 9.80 -16.39
N GLY A 73 9.62 9.85 -16.24
CA GLY A 73 10.50 8.68 -16.34
C GLY A 73 10.87 8.30 -17.78
N GLU A 74 10.48 9.09 -18.78
CA GLU A 74 10.78 8.79 -20.18
C GLU A 74 12.28 8.90 -20.48
N PRO A 75 12.85 7.96 -21.27
CA PRO A 75 14.23 8.02 -21.69
C PRO A 75 14.49 9.20 -22.64
N VAL A 76 15.55 9.96 -22.38
CA VAL A 76 15.99 11.10 -23.19
C VAL A 76 17.52 11.15 -23.21
N GLU A 77 18.08 11.43 -24.39
CA GLU A 77 19.51 11.76 -24.52
C GLU A 77 19.74 13.27 -24.40
N ILE A 78 20.79 13.65 -23.69
CA ILE A 78 21.22 15.05 -23.62
C ILE A 78 21.92 15.42 -24.94
N ALA A 79 21.56 16.55 -25.52
CA ALA A 79 22.14 17.06 -26.76
C ALA A 79 22.98 18.34 -26.58
N ILE A 80 23.03 18.88 -25.35
CA ILE A 80 23.64 20.17 -25.04
C ILE A 80 24.77 19.97 -24.02
N ALA A 81 25.95 20.54 -24.29
CA ALA A 81 27.05 20.59 -23.32
C ALA A 81 26.90 21.77 -22.35
N GLY A 82 27.62 21.70 -21.23
CA GLY A 82 27.61 22.72 -20.19
C GLY A 82 26.43 22.63 -19.22
N LYS A 83 25.62 21.57 -19.29
CA LYS A 83 24.47 21.33 -18.41
C LYS A 83 24.53 19.94 -17.80
N THR A 84 24.19 19.84 -16.53
CA THR A 84 23.99 18.56 -15.83
C THR A 84 22.60 18.00 -16.16
N PRO A 85 22.34 16.69 -15.94
CA PRO A 85 20.99 16.15 -16.03
C PRO A 85 20.00 16.92 -15.12
N ALA A 86 20.41 17.26 -13.90
CA ALA A 86 19.58 17.99 -12.94
C ALA A 86 19.16 19.37 -13.47
N ASP A 87 20.07 20.11 -14.12
CA ASP A 87 19.76 21.41 -14.75
C ASP A 87 18.68 21.31 -15.84
N LEU A 88 18.45 20.11 -16.38
CA LEU A 88 17.51 19.81 -17.46
C LEU A 88 16.25 19.09 -16.97
N GLY A 89 16.08 18.90 -15.65
CA GLY A 89 14.97 18.09 -15.11
C GLY A 89 15.10 16.61 -15.46
N LEU A 90 16.33 16.11 -15.51
CA LEU A 90 16.67 14.73 -15.85
C LEU A 90 17.44 14.06 -14.71
N THR A 91 17.38 12.72 -14.68
CA THR A 91 18.19 11.86 -13.82
C THR A 91 18.84 10.76 -14.65
N THR A 92 19.97 10.22 -14.18
CA THR A 92 20.58 9.02 -14.77
C THR A 92 19.92 7.74 -14.28
N GLU A 93 19.01 7.83 -13.31
CA GLU A 93 18.32 6.68 -12.72
C GLU A 93 16.99 6.41 -13.43
N PRO A 94 16.76 5.19 -13.95
CA PRO A 94 15.47 4.85 -14.55
C PRO A 94 14.36 4.85 -13.50
N ARG A 95 13.17 5.30 -13.90
CA ARG A 95 11.97 5.20 -13.06
C ARG A 95 11.67 3.73 -12.76
N PRO A 96 11.61 3.31 -11.47
CA PRO A 96 11.44 1.89 -11.15
C PRO A 96 10.06 1.34 -11.54
N SER A 97 9.00 2.15 -11.39
CA SER A 97 7.64 1.81 -11.82
C SER A 97 6.74 3.04 -11.85
N GLU A 98 5.53 2.88 -12.40
CA GLU A 98 4.48 3.91 -12.42
C GLU A 98 4.06 4.40 -11.03
N ARG A 99 4.36 3.63 -9.98
CA ARG A 99 4.10 4.01 -8.59
C ARG A 99 5.07 5.05 -8.04
N HIS A 100 6.21 5.25 -8.70
CA HIS A 100 7.25 6.17 -8.25
C HIS A 100 7.08 7.54 -8.90
N ALA A 101 7.31 8.58 -8.13
CA ALA A 101 7.47 9.96 -8.59
C ALA A 101 8.86 10.46 -8.16
N TRP A 102 9.41 11.43 -8.88
CA TRP A 102 10.68 12.04 -8.49
C TRP A 102 10.43 13.04 -7.37
N LEU A 103 10.90 12.73 -6.17
CA LEU A 103 10.72 13.52 -4.95
C LEU A 103 12.08 13.67 -4.28
N ASP A 104 12.44 14.91 -3.93
CA ASP A 104 13.67 15.22 -3.20
C ASP A 104 14.96 14.61 -3.79
N GLY A 105 15.01 14.50 -5.12
CA GLY A 105 16.18 13.98 -5.84
C GLY A 105 16.25 12.46 -5.96
N ALA A 106 15.16 11.73 -5.68
CA ALA A 106 15.09 10.29 -5.85
C ALA A 106 13.70 9.81 -6.31
N TRP A 107 13.66 8.65 -6.98
CA TRP A 107 12.39 7.97 -7.27
C TRP A 107 11.80 7.39 -5.99
N THR A 108 10.67 7.94 -5.55
CA THR A 108 9.99 7.56 -4.31
C THR A 108 8.51 7.29 -4.57
N VAL A 109 7.92 6.30 -3.89
CA VAL A 109 6.47 6.10 -3.93
C VAL A 109 5.81 7.19 -3.08
N PRO A 110 4.92 8.04 -3.63
CA PRO A 110 4.28 9.12 -2.87
C PRO A 110 3.53 8.57 -1.65
N ALA A 111 3.62 9.28 -0.51
CA ALA A 111 2.96 8.88 0.73
C ALA A 111 1.44 8.82 0.57
N GLU A 112 0.88 9.71 -0.25
CA GLU A 112 -0.55 9.76 -0.58
C GLU A 112 -1.01 8.52 -1.32
N LEU A 113 -0.17 7.99 -2.23
CA LEU A 113 -0.46 6.75 -2.95
C LEU A 113 -0.47 5.56 -1.99
N LEU A 114 0.54 5.46 -1.11
CA LEU A 114 0.59 4.41 -0.08
C LEU A 114 -0.61 4.47 0.86
N ALA A 115 -0.97 5.66 1.33
CA ALA A 115 -2.13 5.87 2.21
C ALA A 115 -3.44 5.48 1.52
N ARG A 116 -3.62 5.85 0.26
CA ARG A 116 -4.77 5.46 -0.55
C ARG A 116 -4.86 3.95 -0.70
N GLU A 117 -3.78 3.29 -1.09
CA GLU A 117 -3.77 1.84 -1.29
C GLU A 117 -4.04 1.07 -0.01
N LYS A 118 -3.47 1.53 1.11
CA LYS A 118 -3.76 0.97 2.43
C LYS A 118 -5.24 1.10 2.78
N ARG A 119 -5.84 2.27 2.51
CA ARG A 119 -7.27 2.52 2.71
C ARG A 119 -8.12 1.63 1.81
N ASP A 120 -7.80 1.54 0.53
CA ASP A 120 -8.52 0.74 -0.46
C ASP A 120 -8.47 -0.75 -0.09
N ALA A 121 -7.31 -1.26 0.33
CA ALA A 121 -7.15 -2.63 0.82
C ALA A 121 -7.97 -2.91 2.09
N ALA A 122 -7.98 -1.96 3.03
CA ALA A 122 -8.79 -2.06 4.25
C ALA A 122 -10.30 -2.05 3.95
N MET A 123 -10.75 -1.22 3.01
CA MET A 123 -12.15 -1.17 2.57
C MET A 123 -12.57 -2.45 1.84
N ALA A 124 -11.70 -3.01 0.98
CA ALA A 124 -11.97 -4.29 0.33
C ALA A 124 -12.13 -5.43 1.34
N GLU A 125 -11.35 -5.43 2.43
CA GLU A 125 -11.51 -6.39 3.52
C GLU A 125 -12.82 -6.19 4.31
N PHE A 126 -13.19 -4.94 4.60
CA PHE A 126 -14.47 -4.60 5.20
C PHE A 126 -15.63 -5.13 4.36
N GLU A 127 -15.63 -4.86 3.05
CA GLU A 127 -16.67 -5.30 2.11
C GLU A 127 -16.76 -6.83 2.06
N ARG A 128 -15.62 -7.52 2.00
CA ARG A 128 -15.55 -8.99 2.04
C ARG A 128 -16.23 -9.54 3.29
N ARG A 129 -15.90 -9.02 4.47
CA ARG A 129 -16.45 -9.45 5.76
C ARG A 129 -17.93 -9.13 5.91
N LEU A 130 -18.34 -7.94 5.46
CA LEU A 130 -19.73 -7.51 5.48
C LEU A 130 -20.59 -8.37 4.55
N ALA A 131 -20.08 -8.74 3.37
CA ALA A 131 -20.76 -9.62 2.43
C ALA A 131 -21.01 -11.00 3.03
N ILE A 132 -20.03 -11.57 3.74
CA ILE A 132 -20.21 -12.84 4.49
C ILE A 132 -21.33 -12.68 5.52
N ALA A 133 -21.26 -11.67 6.38
CA ALA A 133 -22.25 -11.48 7.45
C ALA A 133 -23.68 -11.24 6.92
N ARG A 134 -23.81 -10.49 5.81
CA ARG A 134 -25.09 -10.28 5.13
C ARG A 134 -25.64 -11.57 4.55
N ARG A 135 -24.79 -12.42 3.97
CA ARG A 135 -25.19 -13.74 3.45
C ARG A 135 -25.72 -14.63 4.58
N GLU A 136 -25.06 -14.65 5.74
CA GLU A 136 -25.50 -15.43 6.89
C GLU A 136 -26.87 -14.97 7.44
N ASN A 137 -27.18 -13.68 7.36
CA ASN A 137 -28.47 -13.14 7.79
C ASN A 137 -29.56 -13.08 6.70
N LEU A 138 -29.25 -13.53 5.48
CA LEU A 138 -30.16 -13.44 4.35
C LEU A 138 -31.47 -14.19 4.65
N GLY A 139 -32.60 -13.51 4.47
CA GLY A 139 -33.95 -14.08 4.65
C GLY A 139 -34.37 -14.34 6.10
N LYS A 140 -33.52 -14.07 7.10
CA LYS A 140 -33.84 -14.33 8.51
C LYS A 140 -34.57 -13.17 9.22
N ALA A 141 -34.57 -11.97 8.65
CA ALA A 141 -35.10 -10.77 9.29
C ALA A 141 -36.61 -10.86 9.60
N ASP A 142 -37.42 -11.25 8.61
CA ASP A 142 -38.88 -11.37 8.78
C ASP A 142 -39.25 -12.54 9.71
N ALA A 143 -38.58 -13.68 9.54
CA ALA A 143 -38.77 -14.84 10.41
C ALA A 143 -38.39 -14.53 11.87
N TYR A 144 -37.32 -13.75 12.09
CA TYR A 144 -36.96 -13.28 13.42
C TYR A 144 -38.01 -12.33 14.00
N ALA A 145 -38.50 -11.37 13.21
CA ALA A 145 -39.55 -10.43 13.65
C ALA A 145 -40.88 -11.13 13.96
N ALA A 146 -41.20 -12.22 13.25
CA ALA A 146 -42.38 -13.05 13.48
C ALA A 146 -42.20 -14.09 14.61
N GLY A 147 -41.00 -14.20 15.22
CA GLY A 147 -40.71 -15.19 16.25
C GLY A 147 -40.71 -16.64 15.75
N GLN A 148 -40.36 -16.86 14.48
CA GLN A 148 -40.41 -18.16 13.80
C GLN A 148 -39.05 -18.89 13.76
N LEU A 149 -37.98 -18.24 14.25
CA LEU A 149 -36.65 -18.85 14.34
C LEU A 149 -36.52 -19.68 15.61
N ASP A 150 -35.85 -20.83 15.53
CA ASP A 150 -35.43 -21.58 16.71
C ASP A 150 -34.32 -20.84 17.50
N ASP A 151 -33.90 -21.40 18.63
CA ASP A 151 -32.91 -20.78 19.52
C ASP A 151 -31.54 -20.59 18.83
N GLU A 152 -31.08 -21.57 18.05
CA GLU A 152 -29.80 -21.53 17.35
C GLU A 152 -29.82 -20.49 16.22
N GLN A 153 -30.89 -20.49 15.41
CA GLN A 153 -31.11 -19.52 14.35
C GLN A 153 -31.22 -18.09 14.89
N THR A 154 -31.93 -17.92 16.00
CA THR A 154 -32.03 -16.65 16.72
C THR A 154 -30.67 -16.17 17.22
N TYR A 155 -29.87 -17.07 17.79
CA TYR A 155 -28.51 -16.78 18.23
C TYR A 155 -27.65 -16.27 17.06
N TYR A 156 -27.55 -17.03 15.97
CA TYR A 156 -26.71 -16.64 14.83
C TYR A 156 -27.20 -15.34 14.17
N PHE A 157 -28.52 -15.15 14.03
CA PHE A 157 -29.06 -13.91 13.46
C PHE A 157 -28.62 -12.68 14.25
N LYS A 158 -28.72 -12.74 15.59
CA LYS A 158 -28.26 -11.67 16.49
C LYS A 158 -26.74 -11.51 16.43
N ALA A 159 -25.98 -12.60 16.50
CA ALA A 159 -24.52 -12.55 16.53
C ALA A 159 -23.94 -11.98 15.24
N TRP A 160 -24.43 -12.40 14.07
CA TRP A 160 -24.03 -11.82 12.79
C TRP A 160 -24.48 -10.37 12.63
N SER A 161 -25.64 -9.97 13.19
CA SER A 161 -26.05 -8.56 13.20
C SER A 161 -25.11 -7.70 14.06
N ALA A 162 -24.72 -8.19 15.24
CA ALA A 162 -23.75 -7.52 16.09
C ALA A 162 -22.36 -7.43 15.42
N TYR A 163 -21.93 -8.48 14.72
CA TYR A 163 -20.71 -8.47 13.92
C TYR A 163 -20.74 -7.40 12.82
N GLN A 164 -21.85 -7.25 12.08
CA GLN A 164 -22.00 -6.18 11.08
C GLN A 164 -21.85 -4.78 11.70
N MET A 165 -22.47 -4.53 12.86
CA MET A 165 -22.32 -3.26 13.57
C MET A 165 -20.87 -3.04 14.03
N ALA A 166 -20.20 -4.08 14.53
CA ALA A 166 -18.80 -4.01 14.94
C ALA A 166 -17.85 -3.73 13.78
N LEU A 167 -18.11 -4.29 12.58
CA LEU A 167 -17.36 -3.96 11.36
C LEU A 167 -17.50 -2.47 10.99
N VAL A 168 -18.73 -1.93 11.04
CA VAL A 168 -18.98 -0.51 10.77
C VAL A 168 -18.29 0.37 11.80
N ALA A 169 -18.36 0.01 13.07
CA ALA A 169 -17.65 0.73 14.13
C ALA A 169 -16.12 0.70 13.93
N ALA A 170 -15.56 -0.38 13.39
CA ALA A 170 -14.13 -0.50 13.15
C ALA A 170 -13.61 0.50 12.11
N ILE A 171 -14.37 0.77 11.04
CA ILE A 171 -13.98 1.72 9.98
C ILE A 171 -14.27 3.18 10.32
N GLN A 172 -15.10 3.44 11.34
CA GLN A 172 -15.40 4.78 11.84
C GLN A 172 -14.39 5.32 12.86
N LYS A 173 -13.43 4.49 13.30
CA LYS A 173 -12.36 4.93 14.21
C LYS A 173 -11.41 5.89 13.50
N ASP A 174 -10.93 6.90 14.24
CA ASP A 174 -9.92 7.85 13.75
C ASP A 174 -8.59 7.17 13.39
N THR A 175 -8.33 5.97 13.92
CA THR A 175 -7.14 5.17 13.60
C THR A 175 -7.24 4.44 12.27
N PHE A 176 -8.37 4.54 11.54
CA PHE A 176 -8.53 3.92 10.23
C PHE A 176 -7.83 4.74 9.13
N PRO A 177 -7.10 4.09 8.19
CA PRO A 177 -6.84 2.66 8.04
C PRO A 177 -5.55 2.18 8.73
N GLU A 178 -4.91 3.02 9.54
CA GLU A 178 -3.57 2.78 10.07
C GLU A 178 -3.48 1.60 11.05
N ALA A 179 -4.45 1.49 11.96
CA ALA A 179 -4.54 0.43 12.96
C ALA A 179 -5.99 -0.06 13.08
N ILE A 180 -6.29 -1.17 12.38
CA ILE A 180 -7.62 -1.79 12.34
C ILE A 180 -7.56 -3.12 13.09
N ALA A 181 -8.46 -3.29 14.06
CA ALA A 181 -8.75 -4.58 14.67
C ALA A 181 -10.12 -5.04 14.19
N TRP A 182 -10.15 -5.98 13.26
CA TRP A 182 -11.41 -6.57 12.79
C TRP A 182 -12.02 -7.43 13.90
N PRO A 183 -13.35 -7.36 14.13
CA PRO A 183 -14.02 -8.29 15.03
C PRO A 183 -13.84 -9.74 14.54
N ASP A 184 -13.89 -10.68 15.49
CA ASP A 184 -13.98 -12.10 15.19
C ASP A 184 -15.40 -12.47 14.73
N THR A 185 -15.51 -13.51 13.90
CA THR A 185 -16.81 -14.05 13.51
C THR A 185 -17.55 -14.64 14.72
N PRO A 186 -18.89 -14.74 14.68
CA PRO A 186 -19.67 -15.38 15.75
C PRO A 186 -19.12 -16.73 16.19
N ALA A 187 -19.08 -16.95 17.50
CA ALA A 187 -18.73 -18.26 18.07
C ALA A 187 -19.82 -19.31 17.76
N PRO A 188 -19.50 -20.61 17.83
CA PRO A 188 -20.50 -21.66 17.69
C PRO A 188 -21.58 -21.55 18.76
N TYR A 189 -22.83 -21.84 18.38
CA TYR A 189 -23.94 -21.92 19.32
C TYR A 189 -23.72 -23.03 20.36
N VAL A 190 -24.03 -22.74 21.62
CA VAL A 190 -24.06 -23.72 22.72
C VAL A 190 -25.48 -23.74 23.29
N PRO A 191 -26.17 -24.88 23.23
CA PRO A 191 -27.54 -24.97 23.74
C PRO A 191 -27.59 -24.76 25.26
N PRO A 192 -28.65 -24.14 25.78
CA PRO A 192 -28.83 -23.99 27.23
C PRO A 192 -28.92 -25.38 27.90
N PRO A 193 -28.45 -25.52 29.16
CA PRO A 193 -28.59 -26.76 29.91
C PRO A 193 -30.07 -27.18 29.97
N PRO A 194 -30.40 -28.48 29.86
CA PRO A 194 -31.78 -28.94 30.00
C PRO A 194 -32.32 -28.52 31.37
N GLU A 195 -33.54 -27.99 31.38
CA GLU A 195 -34.21 -27.65 32.64
C GLU A 195 -34.26 -28.88 33.56
N PRO A 196 -33.98 -28.73 34.87
CA PRO A 196 -34.05 -29.86 35.78
C PRO A 196 -35.47 -30.43 35.77
N VAL A 197 -35.59 -31.68 35.32
CA VAL A 197 -36.85 -32.41 35.30
C VAL A 197 -37.35 -32.51 36.74
N ALA A 198 -38.42 -31.79 37.07
CA ALA A 198 -39.09 -31.95 38.35
C ALA A 198 -39.59 -33.40 38.46
N PRO A 199 -39.36 -34.11 39.58
CA PRO A 199 -39.81 -35.50 39.70
C PRO A 199 -41.34 -35.56 39.52
N GLU A 200 -41.78 -36.34 38.52
CA GLU A 200 -43.18 -36.64 38.27
C GLU A 200 -43.87 -37.20 39.52
N GLY A 201 -45.12 -36.80 39.70
CA GLY A 201 -45.85 -36.90 40.96
C GLY A 201 -45.91 -38.31 41.55
N VAL A 202 -45.71 -38.36 42.86
CA VAL A 202 -46.10 -39.49 43.71
C VAL A 202 -47.61 -39.74 43.50
N PRO A 203 -48.05 -40.94 43.10
CA PRO A 203 -49.46 -41.23 42.92
C PRO A 203 -50.18 -41.19 44.27
N PRO A 204 -51.48 -40.79 44.31
CA PRO A 204 -52.22 -40.68 45.57
C PRO A 204 -52.42 -42.05 46.23
N ALA A 205 -52.24 -42.09 47.56
CA ALA A 205 -52.44 -43.28 48.37
C ALA A 205 -53.88 -43.81 48.24
N ALA A 206 -54.02 -45.10 47.88
CA ALA A 206 -55.28 -45.83 47.89
C ALA A 206 -55.78 -46.07 49.33
N PRO A 207 -57.11 -46.17 49.57
CA PRO A 207 -57.64 -46.35 50.91
C PRO A 207 -57.41 -47.78 51.43
N ALA A 208 -57.09 -47.89 52.72
CA ALA A 208 -56.87 -49.15 53.40
C ALA A 208 -58.16 -49.97 53.51
N VAL A 209 -58.14 -51.19 52.99
CA VAL A 209 -59.17 -52.22 53.24
C VAL A 209 -58.67 -53.07 54.40
N ALA A 210 -59.39 -53.07 55.51
CA ALA A 210 -59.10 -53.90 56.68
C ALA A 210 -59.54 -55.35 56.43
N GLY A 211 -58.57 -56.27 56.48
CA GLY A 211 -58.76 -57.71 56.43
C GLY A 211 -58.34 -58.37 57.74
N ASP A 212 -59.31 -59.07 58.32
CA ASP A 212 -59.40 -59.89 59.53
C ASP A 212 -58.28 -60.92 59.77
N ALA A 213 -57.97 -61.17 61.06
CA ALA A 213 -57.43 -62.45 61.54
C ALA A 213 -57.61 -62.63 63.08
N ALA A 214 -58.70 -63.29 63.44
CA ALA A 214 -58.82 -64.45 64.34
C ALA A 214 -58.03 -64.53 65.67
N ARG A 215 -58.78 -64.75 66.76
CA ARG A 215 -58.34 -65.23 68.08
C ARG A 215 -59.23 -66.42 68.48
N PRO A 216 -58.70 -67.55 68.99
CA PRO A 216 -59.54 -68.65 69.47
C PRO A 216 -59.81 -68.60 70.99
N GLU A 217 -61.01 -69.09 71.31
CA GLU A 217 -61.68 -69.45 72.57
C GLU A 217 -61.03 -70.65 73.32
N PRO A 218 -61.63 -71.23 74.40
CA PRO A 218 -62.43 -70.68 75.52
C PRO A 218 -62.04 -71.32 76.90
N GLU A 219 -62.52 -70.80 78.05
CA GLU A 219 -62.86 -71.66 79.21
C GLU A 219 -63.83 -71.02 80.23
N HIS A 220 -64.97 -71.70 80.39
CA HIS A 220 -65.90 -71.93 81.52
C HIS A 220 -66.30 -70.86 82.58
N ALA A 221 -67.63 -70.80 82.76
CA ALA A 221 -68.47 -70.18 83.79
C ALA A 221 -68.41 -70.93 85.16
N PRO A 222 -69.37 -70.80 86.12
CA PRO A 222 -70.35 -69.75 86.43
C PRO A 222 -70.39 -69.35 87.94
N ALA A 223 -71.11 -68.27 88.28
CA ALA A 223 -72.26 -68.25 89.21
C ALA A 223 -72.71 -66.80 89.48
#